data_AF-A0A547NAD8-F1
#
_entry.id   AF-A0A547NAD8-F1
#
_cell.length_a   1.000
_cell.length_b   1.000
_cell.length_c   1.000
_cell.angle_alpha   90.00
_cell.angle_beta   90.00
_cell.angle_gamma   90.00
#
_symmetry.space_group_name_H-M   'P 1'
#
loop_
_entity.id
_entity.type
_entity.pdbx_description
1 polymer ?
#
loop_
_entity_poly.entity_id
_entity_poly.type
_entity_poly.pdbx_seq_one_letter_code
_entity_poly.pdbx_strand_id
1 'polypeptide(L)'
;MSVETALAQLLRMIYGRALKLATLPDDERDPHYDNIRRSCCGAAEHVGQSPDDAALTANSMVEFTRAMVGIIETNRGYDKGRSISGQRPR
;
A
#
# COMPACT_ATOMS: atom_id res chain seq x y z
N MET A 1 3.19 -15.37 -19.70
CA MET A 1 2.49 -14.35 -18.88
C MET A 1 2.75 -13.01 -19.56
N SER A 2 1.74 -12.19 -19.82
CA SER A 2 1.96 -10.86 -20.41
C SER A 2 2.45 -9.88 -19.35
N VAL A 3 3.13 -8.81 -19.78
CA VAL A 3 3.61 -7.75 -18.87
C VAL A 3 2.43 -7.09 -18.14
N GLU A 4 1.32 -6.87 -18.84
CA GLU A 4 0.10 -6.28 -18.27
C GLU A 4 -0.50 -7.20 -17.20
N THR A 5 -0.48 -8.51 -17.43
CA THR A 5 -0.98 -9.50 -16.46
C THR A 5 -0.12 -9.50 -15.20
N ALA A 6 1.20 -9.44 -15.35
CA ALA A 6 2.13 -9.37 -14.22
C ALA A 6 1.95 -8.07 -13.42
N LEU A 7 1.83 -6.94 -14.11
CA LEU A 7 1.60 -5.64 -13.47
C LEU A 7 0.27 -5.61 -12.71
N ALA A 8 -0.81 -6.13 -13.31
CA ALA A 8 -2.11 -6.23 -12.64
C ALA A 8 -2.05 -7.09 -11.38
N GLN A 9 -1.30 -8.20 -11.39
CA GLN A 9 -1.11 -9.04 -10.21
C GLN A 9 -0.30 -8.32 -9.12
N LEU A 10 0.78 -7.63 -9.49
CA LEU A 10 1.56 -6.81 -8.56
C LEU A 10 0.68 -5.73 -7.90
N LEU A 11 -0.06 -4.97 -8.70
CA LEU A 11 -0.97 -3.94 -8.19
C LEU A 11 -2.02 -4.54 -7.24
N ARG A 12 -2.62 -5.68 -7.60
CA ARG A 12 -3.61 -6.37 -6.75
C ARG A 12 -3.01 -6.81 -5.42
N MET A 13 -1.78 -7.32 -5.43
CA MET A 13 -1.08 -7.72 -4.20
C MET A 13 -0.79 -6.54 -3.29
N ILE A 14 -0.30 -5.42 -3.83
CA ILE A 14 0.03 -4.25 -3.03
C ILE A 14 -1.26 -3.59 -2.51
N TYR A 15 -2.29 -3.45 -3.36
CA TYR A 15 -3.59 -2.93 -2.94
C TYR A 15 -4.22 -3.76 -1.81
N GLY A 16 -4.15 -5.09 -1.89
CA GLY A 16 -4.64 -5.98 -0.84
C GLY A 16 -3.89 -5.81 0.49
N ARG A 17 -2.59 -5.51 0.45
CA ARG A 17 -1.81 -5.15 1.65
C ARG A 17 -2.22 -3.79 2.19
N ALA A 18 -2.36 -2.78 1.34
CA ALA A 18 -2.80 -1.44 1.72
C ALA A 18 -4.19 -1.45 2.39
N LEU A 19 -5.14 -2.26 1.89
CA LEU A 19 -6.46 -2.43 2.51
C LEU A 19 -6.38 -2.94 3.95
N LYS A 20 -5.46 -3.86 4.24
CA LYS A 20 -5.22 -4.40 5.59
C LYS A 20 -4.51 -3.37 6.47
N LEU A 21 -3.56 -2.62 5.93
CA LEU A 21 -2.87 -1.59 6.70
C LEU A 21 -3.81 -0.44 7.07
N ALA A 22 -4.70 -0.04 6.17
CA ALA A 22 -5.70 0.98 6.40
C ALA A 22 -6.72 0.64 7.50
N THR A 23 -6.72 -0.59 8.06
CA THR A 23 -7.55 -0.94 9.23
C THR A 23 -6.81 -0.79 10.56
N LEU A 24 -5.49 -0.61 10.54
CA LEU A 24 -4.66 -0.42 11.74
C LEU A 24 -4.54 1.07 12.08
N PRO A 25 -4.34 1.46 13.34
CA PRO A 25 -3.88 2.81 13.72
C PRO A 25 -2.56 3.18 13.04
N ASP A 26 -2.31 4.47 12.85
CA ASP A 26 -1.10 4.95 12.14
C ASP A 26 0.20 4.52 12.82
N ASP A 27 0.25 4.57 14.15
CA ASP A 27 1.39 4.19 14.98
C ASP A 27 1.71 2.70 14.94
N GLU A 28 0.74 1.85 14.56
CA GLU A 28 0.93 0.41 14.44
C GLU A 28 1.42 -0.01 13.04
N ARG A 29 1.44 0.89 12.05
CA ARG A 29 1.77 0.55 10.65
C ARG A 29 3.26 0.48 10.35
N ASP A 30 4.10 1.19 11.11
CA ASP A 30 5.54 1.32 10.83
C ASP A 30 6.28 -0.02 10.71
N PRO A 31 6.07 -1.02 11.60
CA PRO A 31 6.70 -2.33 11.46
C PRO A 31 6.32 -3.05 10.16
N HIS A 32 5.13 -2.78 9.61
CA HIS A 32 4.70 -3.36 8.35
C HIS A 32 5.39 -2.70 7.14
N TYR A 33 5.58 -1.38 7.18
CA TYR A 33 6.36 -0.68 6.15
C TYR A 33 7.81 -1.13 6.16
N ASP A 34 8.40 -1.37 7.32
CA ASP A 34 9.75 -1.94 7.44
C ASP A 34 9.86 -3.35 6.84
N ASN A 35 8.86 -4.19 7.08
CA ASN A 35 8.81 -5.52 6.47
C ASN A 35 8.67 -5.47 4.94
N ILE A 36 7.90 -4.52 4.41
CA ILE A 36 7.79 -4.27 2.97
C ILE A 36 9.16 -3.85 2.42
N ARG A 37 9.81 -2.86 3.04
CA ARG A 37 11.13 -2.37 2.66
C ARG A 37 12.15 -3.51 2.58
N ARG A 38 12.27 -4.31 3.64
CA ARG A 38 13.21 -5.44 3.69
C ARG A 38 12.94 -6.48 2.60
N SER A 39 11.66 -6.82 2.39
CA SER A 39 11.26 -7.78 1.37
C SER A 39 11.56 -7.27 -0.04
N CYS A 40 11.28 -5.99 -0.31
CA CYS A 40 11.53 -5.37 -1.60
C CYS A 40 13.02 -5.22 -1.89
N CYS A 41 13.85 -4.91 -0.90
CA CYS A 41 15.30 -4.83 -1.06
C CYS A 41 15.86 -6.18 -1.50
N GLY A 42 15.55 -7.25 -0.76
CA GLY A 42 15.99 -8.61 -1.11
C GLY A 42 15.46 -9.08 -2.47
N ALA A 43 14.23 -8.72 -2.84
CA ALA A 43 13.68 -9.03 -4.15
C ALA A 43 14.38 -8.25 -5.29
N ALA A 44 14.68 -6.97 -5.07
CA ALA A 44 15.34 -6.11 -6.05
C ALA A 44 16.79 -6.56 -6.30
N GLU A 45 17.53 -6.91 -5.24
CA GLU A 45 18.86 -7.52 -5.35
C GLU A 45 18.79 -8.86 -6.10
N HIS A 46 17.79 -9.69 -5.79
CA HIS A 46 17.63 -10.99 -6.44
C HIS A 46 17.38 -10.87 -7.96
N VAL A 47 16.76 -9.79 -8.42
CA VAL A 47 16.58 -9.52 -9.86
C VAL A 47 17.75 -8.76 -10.50
N GLY A 48 18.84 -8.58 -9.76
CA GLY A 48 20.13 -8.06 -10.28
C GLY A 48 20.38 -6.57 -10.04
N GLN A 49 19.59 -5.90 -9.20
CA GLN A 49 19.90 -4.52 -8.82
C GLN A 49 21.11 -4.46 -7.87
N SER A 50 21.86 -3.36 -7.92
CA SER A 50 22.87 -3.06 -6.91
C SER A 50 22.20 -2.83 -5.54
N PRO A 51 22.92 -2.99 -4.41
CA PRO A 51 22.36 -2.72 -3.09
C PRO A 51 21.77 -1.30 -2.95
N ASP A 52 22.42 -0.30 -3.55
CA ASP A 52 21.96 1.09 -3.51
C ASP A 52 20.67 1.28 -4.33
N ASP A 53 20.60 0.71 -5.54
CA ASP A 53 19.39 0.75 -6.37
C ASP A 53 18.24 -0.05 -5.75
N ALA A 54 18.55 -1.18 -5.11
CA ALA A 54 17.57 -2.00 -4.41
C ALA A 54 16.97 -1.25 -3.22
N ALA A 55 17.79 -0.50 -2.47
CA ALA A 55 17.33 0.36 -1.39
C ALA A 55 16.40 1.48 -1.91
N LEU A 56 16.74 2.11 -3.05
CA LEU A 56 15.88 3.11 -3.69
C LEU A 56 14.54 2.49 -4.12
N THR A 57 14.58 1.34 -4.81
CA THR A 57 13.38 0.61 -5.21
C THR A 57 12.51 0.27 -4.01
N ALA A 58 13.10 -0.27 -2.93
CA ALA A 58 12.38 -0.62 -1.72
C ALA A 58 11.70 0.60 -1.07
N ASN A 59 12.39 1.74 -1.01
CA ASN A 59 11.82 2.98 -0.48
C ASN A 59 10.63 3.47 -1.33
N SER A 60 10.76 3.45 -2.66
CA SER A 60 9.64 3.79 -3.54
C SER A 60 8.42 2.89 -3.34
N MET A 61 8.64 1.59 -3.12
CA MET A 61 7.55 0.64 -2.85
C MET A 61 6.84 0.91 -1.50
N VAL A 62 7.59 1.34 -0.49
CA VAL A 62 7.01 1.77 0.80
C VAL A 62 6.16 3.02 0.62
N GLU A 63 6.69 4.06 -0.03
CA GLU A 63 5.97 5.31 -0.26
C GLU A 63 4.72 5.10 -1.12
N PHE A 64 4.81 4.25 -2.14
CA PHE A 64 3.65 3.87 -2.94
C PHE A 64 2.57 3.18 -2.08
N THR A 65 2.97 2.29 -1.17
CA THR A 65 2.04 1.62 -0.25
C THR A 65 1.40 2.62 0.72
N ARG A 66 2.18 3.55 1.29
CA ARG A 66 1.70 4.63 2.17
C ARG A 66 0.66 5.51 1.46
N ALA A 67 0.96 5.94 0.23
CA ALA A 67 0.04 6.73 -0.57
C ALA A 67 -1.29 5.99 -0.81
N MET A 68 -1.25 4.70 -1.13
CA MET A 68 -2.47 3.90 -1.29
C MET A 68 -3.28 3.77 0.00
N VAL A 69 -2.62 3.60 1.15
CA VAL A 69 -3.30 3.58 2.46
C VAL A 69 -4.03 4.91 2.68
N GLY A 70 -3.36 6.05 2.48
CA GLY A 70 -3.98 7.37 2.61
C GLY A 70 -5.19 7.58 1.68
N ILE A 71 -5.13 7.10 0.44
CA ILE A 71 -6.26 7.12 -0.50
C ILE A 71 -7.43 6.27 0.03
N ILE A 72 -7.16 5.05 0.51
CA ILE A 72 -8.18 4.14 1.04
C ILE A 72 -8.87 4.75 2.26
N GLU A 73 -8.11 5.34 3.18
CA GLU A 73 -8.63 5.99 4.37
C GLU A 73 -9.49 7.19 4.05
N THR A 74 -9.00 8.03 3.13
CA THR A 74 -9.74 9.18 2.62
C THR A 74 -11.09 8.75 2.05
N ASN A 75 -11.11 7.70 1.21
CA ASN A 75 -12.34 7.15 0.64
C ASN A 75 -13.29 6.59 1.71
N ARG A 76 -12.79 5.88 2.73
CA ARG A 76 -13.61 5.39 3.85
C ARG A 76 -14.21 6.54 4.68
N GLY A 77 -13.45 7.62 4.88
CA GLY A 77 -13.91 8.84 5.56
C GLY A 77 -15.08 9.49 4.82
N TYR A 78 -15.00 9.59 3.49
CA TYR A 78 -16.10 10.09 2.65
C TYR A 78 -17.35 9.21 2.74
N ASP A 79 -17.22 7.88 2.72
CA ASP A 79 -18.36 6.97 2.84
C ASP A 79 -19.04 7.06 4.22
N LYS A 80 -18.26 7.24 5.29
CA LYS A 80 -18.81 7.47 6.64
C LYS A 80 -19.56 8.80 6.73
N GLY A 81 -19.02 9.87 6.13
CA GLY A 81 -19.68 11.19 6.06
C GLY A 81 -20.97 11.20 5.24
N ARG A 82 -21.03 10.42 4.15
CA ARG A 82 -22.23 10.24 3.33
C ARG A 82 -23.32 9.43 4.06
N SER A 83 -22.92 8.47 4.87
CA SER A 83 -23.86 7.65 5.64
C SER A 83 -24.54 8.44 6.77
N ILE A 84 -23.84 9.38 7.40
CA ILE A 84 -24.37 10.22 8.48
C ILE A 84 -25.34 11.30 7.95
N SER A 85 -25.12 11.80 6.73
CA SER A 85 -25.98 12.82 6.10
C SER A 85 -27.26 12.26 5.45
N GLY A 86 -27.46 10.93 5.47
CA GLY A 86 -28.63 10.25 4.88
C GLY A 86 -29.83 10.03 5.83
N GLN A 87 -29.72 10.34 7.13
CA GLN A 87 -30.86 10.26 8.06
C GLN A 87 -31.71 11.53 7.98
N ARG A 88 -32.72 11.50 7.09
CA ARG A 88 -33.85 12.46 7.16
C ARG A 88 -34.56 12.30 8.50
N PRO A 89 -34.81 13.39 9.26
CA PRO A 89 -35.71 13.33 10.40
C PRO A 89 -37.13 13.02 9.90
N ARG A 90 -37.85 12.15 10.62
CA ARG A 90 -39.31 11.99 10.46
C ARG A 90 -40.03 13.16 11.11
#